data_AF-A0A8J2V6X7-F1
#
_entry.id   AF-A0A8J2V6X7-F1
#
_cell.length_a   1.000
_cell.length_b   1.000
_cell.length_c   1.000
_cell.angle_alpha   90.00
_cell.angle_beta   90.00
_cell.angle_gamma   90.00
#
_symmetry.space_group_name_H-M   'P 1'
#
loop_
_entity.id
_entity.type
_entity.pdbx_description
1 polymer ?
#
loop_
_entity_poly.entity_id
_entity_poly.type
_entity_poly.pdbx_seq_one_letter_code
_entity_poly.pdbx_strand_id
1 'polypeptide(L)'
;MEELLAKAGDYFRRRFDGVIRIEIDNASSAIWVDGRAEPPVVSVTAPENVSSDFCLWRTSNDTLSRILSPETRRLEGAYIAGRLAISGDMAVMARLEIGEE
;
A
#
# COMPACT_ATOMS: atom_id res chain seq x y z
N MET A 1 5.46 -13.58 0.42
CA MET A 1 5.71 -12.29 1.10
C MET A 1 6.82 -11.52 0.42
N GLU A 2 8.01 -12.11 0.24
CA GLU A 2 9.17 -11.46 -0.42
C GLU A 2 8.84 -10.89 -1.80
N GLU A 3 8.11 -11.62 -2.64
CA GLU A 3 7.68 -11.13 -3.97
C GLU A 3 6.80 -9.87 -3.86
N LEU A 4 5.88 -9.83 -2.90
CA LEU A 4 4.99 -8.68 -2.71
C LEU A 4 5.74 -7.47 -2.16
N LEU A 5 6.74 -7.67 -1.30
CA LEU A 5 7.62 -6.60 -0.83
C LEU A 5 8.39 -5.97 -1.99
N ALA A 6 8.96 -6.80 -2.87
CA ALA A 6 9.66 -6.33 -4.06
C ALA A 6 8.72 -5.56 -5.01
N LYS A 7 7.52 -6.10 -5.27
CA LYS A 7 6.50 -5.43 -6.09
C LYS A 7 6.03 -4.12 -5.46
N ALA A 8 5.84 -4.08 -4.14
CA ALA A 8 5.48 -2.86 -3.43
C ALA A 8 6.60 -1.82 -3.51
N GLY A 9 7.87 -2.21 -3.36
CA GLY A 9 9.01 -1.31 -3.55
C GLY A 9 9.08 -0.74 -4.97
N ASP A 10 8.71 -1.54 -5.98
CA ASP A 10 8.63 -1.07 -7.36
C ASP A 10 7.42 -0.16 -7.62
N TYR A 11 6.30 -0.39 -6.94
CA TYR A 11 5.08 0.40 -7.07
C TYR A 11 5.21 1.77 -6.40
N PHE A 12 5.72 1.82 -5.17
CA PHE A 12 5.86 3.04 -4.37
C PHE A 12 7.21 3.70 -4.59
N ARG A 13 7.40 4.35 -5.74
CA ARG A 13 8.68 4.99 -6.10
C ARG A 13 8.83 6.45 -5.63
N ARG A 14 7.72 7.14 -5.37
CA ARG A 14 7.71 8.56 -5.02
C ARG A 14 7.16 8.77 -3.62
N ARG A 15 7.69 9.79 -2.94
CA ARG A 15 7.20 10.24 -1.65
C ARG A 15 5.73 10.66 -1.73
N PHE A 16 4.93 10.26 -0.75
CA PHE A 16 3.49 10.59 -0.66
C PHE A 16 3.06 11.10 0.74
N ASP A 17 4.02 11.37 1.63
CA ASP A 17 3.79 11.93 2.99
C ASP A 17 2.69 11.21 3.77
N GLY A 18 2.84 9.90 3.88
CA GLY A 18 1.88 9.04 4.56
C GLY A 18 2.44 7.66 4.85
N VAL A 19 1.69 6.88 5.64
CA VAL A 19 2.01 5.48 5.92
C VAL A 19 0.86 4.60 5.46
N ILE A 20 1.15 3.53 4.74
CA ILE A 20 0.18 2.53 4.33
C ILE A 20 0.49 1.21 5.05
N ARG A 21 -0.52 0.64 5.69
CA ARG A 21 -0.51 -0.73 6.20
C ARG A 21 -1.36 -1.60 5.27
N ILE A 22 -0.79 -2.66 4.74
CA ILE A 22 -1.47 -3.59 3.84
C ILE A 22 -1.62 -4.93 4.56
N GLU A 23 -2.84 -5.26 4.96
CA GLU A 23 -3.21 -6.55 5.52
C GLU A 23 -3.69 -7.48 4.39
N ILE A 24 -3.11 -8.67 4.36
CA ILE A 24 -3.41 -9.68 3.35
C ILE A 24 -4.25 -10.77 4.00
N ASP A 25 -5.36 -11.17 3.35
CA ASP A 25 -6.21 -12.24 3.84
C ASP A 25 -5.41 -13.52 4.14
N ASN A 26 -5.62 -14.08 5.34
CA ASN A 26 -4.94 -15.28 5.84
C ASN A 26 -3.41 -15.16 6.00
N ALA A 27 -2.84 -13.95 5.95
CA ALA A 27 -1.44 -13.72 6.28
C ALA A 27 -1.26 -13.31 7.74
N SER A 28 -0.25 -13.87 8.40
CA SER A 28 0.10 -13.52 9.79
C SER A 28 0.85 -12.18 9.91
N SER A 29 1.15 -11.52 8.79
CA SER A 29 1.94 -10.29 8.75
C SER A 29 1.38 -9.31 7.72
N ALA A 30 1.49 -8.03 8.04
CA ALA A 30 1.14 -6.94 7.14
C ALA A 30 2.40 -6.40 6.45
N ILE A 31 2.20 -5.76 5.30
CA ILE A 31 3.23 -4.94 4.66
C ILE A 31 3.02 -3.50 5.09
N TRP A 32 4.10 -2.84 5.48
CA TRP A 32 4.15 -1.43 5.81
C TRP A 32 4.90 -0.68 4.73
N VAL A 33 4.34 0.46 4.32
CA VAL A 33 4.93 1.38 3.35
C VAL A 33 5.03 2.74 4.02
N ASP A 34 6.25 3.18 4.29
CA ASP A 34 6.53 4.51 4.81
C ASP A 34 6.85 5.46 3.64
N GLY A 35 5.83 6.18 3.18
CA GLY A 35 5.93 7.19 2.14
C GLY A 35 6.37 8.57 2.63
N ARG A 36 6.79 8.71 3.90
CA ARG A 36 7.39 9.94 4.43
C ARG A 36 8.87 10.07 4.02
N ALA A 37 9.51 8.97 3.66
CA ALA A 37 10.87 8.91 3.13
C ALA A 37 10.88 8.97 1.59
N GLU A 38 12.05 9.29 1.01
CA GLU A 38 12.29 9.21 -0.43
C GLU A 38 13.60 8.43 -0.71
N PRO A 39 13.55 7.28 -1.40
CA PRO A 39 12.33 6.56 -1.81
C PRO A 39 11.52 6.03 -0.61
N PRO A 40 10.21 5.75 -0.77
CA PRO A 40 9.40 5.10 0.25
C PRO A 40 10.01 3.79 0.76
N VAL A 41 9.89 3.54 2.06
CA VAL A 41 10.44 2.33 2.69
C VAL A 41 9.35 1.27 2.81
N VAL A 42 9.58 0.10 2.23
CA VAL A 42 8.66 -1.05 2.31
C VAL A 42 9.24 -2.12 3.24
N SER A 43 8.46 -2.56 4.23
CA SER A 43 8.89 -3.55 5.23
C SER A 43 7.73 -4.37 5.78
N VAL A 44 8.03 -5.42 6.53
CA VAL A 44 7.05 -6.14 7.37
C VAL A 44 6.95 -5.57 8.78
N THR A 45 7.91 -4.71 9.14
CA THR A 45 7.96 -4.03 10.45
C THR A 45 7.27 -2.68 10.33
N ALA A 46 6.44 -2.35 11.32
CA ALA A 46 5.81 -1.04 11.39
C ALA A 46 6.86 0.07 11.50
N PRO A 47 6.67 1.23 10.85
CA PRO A 47 7.56 2.37 11.02
C PRO A 47 7.48 2.89 12.44
N GLU A 48 8.57 3.51 12.92
CA GLU A 48 8.56 4.16 14.23
C GLU A 48 7.52 5.30 14.26
N ASN A 49 6.91 5.48 15.43
CA ASN A 49 5.92 6.53 15.71
C ASN A 49 4.62 6.43 14.88
N VAL A 50 4.22 5.23 14.44
CA VAL A 50 2.92 4.99 13.77
C VAL A 50 1.99 4.22 14.69
N SER A 51 1.07 4.94 15.35
CA SER A 51 0.07 4.33 16.24
C SER A 51 -1.33 4.28 15.62
N SER A 52 -1.75 5.30 14.86
CA SER A 52 -3.08 5.34 14.22
C SER A 52 -3.14 6.18 12.93
N ASP A 53 -2.11 6.96 12.62
CA ASP A 53 -2.02 7.81 11.43
C ASP A 53 -1.53 7.03 10.19
N PHE A 54 -2.28 6.00 9.81
CA PHE A 54 -1.98 5.21 8.62
C PHE A 54 -3.24 4.91 7.80
N CYS A 55 -3.03 4.76 6.50
CA CYS A 55 -4.02 4.21 5.58
C CYS A 55 -3.95 2.68 5.63
N LEU A 56 -5.07 2.03 5.89
CA LEU A 56 -5.18 0.58 5.96
C LEU A 56 -5.79 0.04 4.68
N TRP A 57 -5.06 -0.83 3.98
CA TRP A 57 -5.54 -1.64 2.87
C TRP A 57 -5.78 -3.06 3.33
N ARG A 58 -6.94 -3.63 3.00
CA ARG A 58 -7.26 -5.03 3.23
C ARG A 58 -7.65 -5.69 1.91
N THR A 59 -6.98 -6.78 1.58
CA THR A 59 -7.15 -7.44 0.28
C THR A 59 -6.61 -8.86 0.31
N SER A 60 -6.94 -9.67 -0.70
CA SER A 60 -6.30 -10.95 -0.92
C SER A 60 -4.92 -10.80 -1.57
N ASN A 61 -4.10 -11.86 -1.46
CA ASN A 61 -2.76 -11.92 -2.08
C ASN A 61 -2.83 -11.76 -3.62
N ASP A 62 -3.81 -12.38 -4.29
CA ASP A 62 -4.00 -12.28 -5.74
C ASP A 62 -4.34 -10.84 -6.15
N THR A 63 -5.31 -10.22 -5.48
CA THR A 63 -5.72 -8.84 -5.78
C THR A 63 -4.55 -7.87 -5.53
N LEU A 64 -3.81 -8.02 -4.42
CA LEU A 64 -2.66 -7.18 -4.14
C LEU A 64 -1.56 -7.33 -5.20
N SER A 65 -1.24 -8.57 -5.58
CA SER A 65 -0.27 -8.86 -6.64
C SER A 65 -0.64 -8.14 -7.94
N ARG A 66 -1.93 -8.11 -8.30
CA ARG A 66 -2.42 -7.36 -9.49
C ARG A 66 -2.33 -5.85 -9.32
N ILE A 67 -2.72 -5.31 -8.16
CA ILE A 67 -2.63 -3.85 -7.90
C ILE A 67 -1.19 -3.37 -8.07
N LEU A 68 -0.23 -4.11 -7.50
CA LEU A 68 1.19 -3.77 -7.53
C LEU A 68 1.85 -4.06 -8.89
N SER A 69 1.16 -4.74 -9.82
CA SER A 69 1.71 -5.03 -11.14
C SER A 69 1.67 -3.78 -12.05
N PRO A 70 2.78 -3.47 -12.75
CA PRO A 70 2.88 -2.28 -13.61
C PRO A 70 1.88 -2.30 -14.79
N GLU A 71 1.46 -3.50 -15.22
CA GLU A 71 0.56 -3.67 -16.38
C GLU A 71 -0.89 -3.34 -16.09
N THR A 72 -1.30 -3.38 -14.81
CA THR A 72 -2.72 -3.23 -14.46
C THR A 72 -2.98 -2.01 -13.57
N ARG A 73 -2.10 -1.66 -12.61
CA ARG A 73 -2.26 -0.49 -11.70
C ARG A 73 -3.73 -0.15 -11.36
N ARG A 74 -4.55 -1.18 -11.09
CA ARG A 74 -6.01 -1.03 -10.93
C ARG A 74 -6.41 -0.89 -9.47
N LEU A 75 -5.80 0.07 -8.76
CA LEU A 75 -6.18 0.32 -7.38
C LEU A 75 -7.67 0.71 -7.30
N GLU A 76 -8.07 1.71 -8.08
CA GLU A 76 -9.45 2.19 -8.14
C GLU A 76 -10.41 1.06 -8.55
N GLY A 77 -10.07 0.30 -9.59
CA GLY A 77 -10.88 -0.82 -10.05
C GLY A 77 -10.99 -1.98 -9.06
N ALA A 78 -9.98 -2.20 -8.21
CA ALA A 78 -10.06 -3.18 -7.13
C ALA A 78 -10.94 -2.69 -5.97
N TYR A 79 -10.86 -1.40 -5.66
CA TYR A 79 -11.70 -0.74 -4.64
C TYR A 79 -13.17 -0.73 -5.04
N ILE A 80 -13.51 -0.25 -6.25
CA ILE A 80 -14.88 -0.21 -6.77
C ILE A 80 -15.49 -1.62 -6.84
N ALA A 81 -14.69 -2.63 -7.21
CA ALA A 81 -15.14 -4.01 -7.27
C ALA A 81 -15.28 -4.69 -5.88
N GLY A 82 -15.01 -3.98 -4.78
CA GLY A 82 -15.08 -4.52 -3.42
C GLY A 82 -14.00 -5.55 -3.08
N ARG A 83 -12.92 -5.63 -3.88
CA ARG A 83 -11.80 -6.57 -3.67
C ARG A 83 -10.66 -5.96 -2.85
N LEU A 84 -10.63 -4.65 -2.73
CA LEU A 84 -9.74 -3.88 -1.88
C LEU A 84 -10.62 -3.03 -0.94
N ALA A 85 -10.47 -3.22 0.37
CA ALA A 85 -11.05 -2.31 1.35
C ALA A 85 -9.98 -1.33 1.83
N ILE A 86 -10.32 -0.04 1.87
CA ILE A 86 -9.44 1.04 2.33
C ILE A 86 -10.10 1.74 3.52
N SER A 87 -9.35 2.01 4.57
CA SER A 87 -9.81 2.69 5.78
C SER A 87 -8.66 3.43 6.49
N GLY A 88 -8.95 4.20 7.53
CA GLY A 88 -7.93 4.96 8.26
C GLY A 88 -7.68 6.33 7.63
N ASP A 89 -6.42 6.75 7.52
CA ASP A 89 -6.07 8.06 6.97
C ASP A 89 -6.21 8.11 5.43
N MET A 90 -7.42 8.43 4.97
CA MET A 90 -7.75 8.50 3.54
C MET A 90 -7.01 9.63 2.81
N ALA A 91 -6.44 10.61 3.52
CA ALA A 91 -5.64 11.67 2.90
C ALA A 91 -4.38 11.11 2.20
N VAL A 92 -3.87 9.97 2.67
CA VAL A 92 -2.75 9.24 2.04
C VAL A 92 -3.11 8.81 0.62
N MET A 93 -4.36 8.39 0.38
CA MET A 93 -4.81 7.95 -0.95
C MET A 93 -4.82 9.10 -1.95
N ALA A 94 -5.35 10.25 -1.55
CA ALA A 94 -5.36 11.44 -2.41
C ALA A 94 -3.92 11.89 -2.79
N ARG A 95 -2.97 11.78 -1.86
CA ARG A 95 -1.55 12.10 -2.11
C ARG A 95 -0.88 11.08 -3.03
N LEU A 96 -1.27 9.81 -2.94
CA LEU A 96 -0.77 8.74 -3.78
C LEU A 96 -1.18 8.94 -5.25
N GLU A 97 -2.40 9.41 -5.51
CA GLU A 97 -2.92 9.69 -6.86
C GLU A 97 -2.22 10.89 -7.54
N ILE A 98 -1.85 11.92 -6.76
CA ILE A 98 -1.16 13.13 -7.27
C ILE A 98 0.30 12.83 -7.66
N GLY A 99 0.86 11.67 -7.27
CA GLY A 99 2.23 11.27 -7.61
C GLY A 99 2.41 10.67 -9.01
N GLU A 100 1.33 10.39 -9.75
CA GLU A 100 1.35 9.84 -11.12
C GLU A 100 1.35 10.95 -12.19
N GLU A 101 2.39 11.79 -12.21
CA GLU A 101 2.76 12.69 -13.34
C GLU A 101 4.20 12.47 -13.80
#